data_AF-A0AA96EWF9-F1
#
_entry.id   AF-A0AA96EWF9-F1
#
_cell.length_a   1.000
_cell.length_b   1.000
_cell.length_c   1.000
_cell.angle_alpha   90.00
_cell.angle_beta   90.00
_cell.angle_gamma   90.00
#
_symmetry.space_group_name_H-M   'P 1'
#
loop_
_entity.id
_entity.type
_entity.pdbx_description
1 polymer ?
#
loop_
_entity_poly.entity_id
_entity_poly.type
_entity_poly.pdbx_seq_one_letter_code
_entity_poly.pdbx_strand_id
1 'polypeptide(L)'
;MKKFHFFLILASIFFTNDLYSQVSKNQLLSKFKKSKSVEEKKKYSFLLAEYFLETDEIDSSQKWLNETKENHLLKEVDTTSFFIKSLQSELFYYNRLFQFGSSEAQKATAVAIQLKDSALIANGYFFEGINNYEKKQFLEAEKSFSNSIKYFPQKKQKAYIRSSIESEHIYNNMAQLKLRINQKDSAIWYNSKAYKFALATNSRRGIPNTEQTFGEIYLSKNDIDSAQYYFKRSIESAKRSDYYDIVLINLGLLSQCNYSKNEIINFYENGNDLITSRPINQAYKKYFYIYILESFKKIGDFETASNIQDKIIELDEATRLKGNKYIQNITEMYSKNENKLLFLEVEKLKSKQRFTFLQIIALSLFALILILIILITRRKNKIQKQLLEQKNEISKDLHDDIGSGLSSILIYSNLIINTDKDSDKLLLAEKINKTGTEISKRLHAFIWSLNTEQNNLHLFSEYVKQYAFQLFDKTAITFYFKNEIDKPEDIKIDGRFRKNLFYIAKEIFNNTLKHSKATKVYFTVSFADKKTLKLQFKDNGIGLTENNPFGNGLKNIEKRIQSINGSVAMNNNKGLTTTLLIKL
;
A
#
# COMPACT_ATOMS: atom_id res chain seq x y z
N MET A 1 34.71 -48.23 10.62
CA MET A 1 35.52 -47.08 11.08
C MET A 1 35.36 -45.94 10.08
N LYS A 2 34.57 -44.91 10.42
CA LYS A 2 34.33 -43.75 9.55
C LYS A 2 35.64 -42.94 9.46
N LYS A 3 36.24 -42.87 8.26
CA LYS A 3 37.41 -42.03 7.99
C LYS A 3 37.07 -40.58 8.35
N PHE A 4 37.61 -40.08 9.45
CA PHE A 4 37.66 -38.66 9.75
C PHE A 4 38.65 -38.04 8.76
N HIS A 5 38.16 -37.59 7.60
CA HIS A 5 38.92 -36.72 6.72
C HIS A 5 38.24 -35.36 6.77
N PHE A 6 38.87 -34.40 7.44
CA PHE A 6 38.42 -33.01 7.68
C PHE A 6 39.64 -32.27 8.25
N PHE A 7 40.08 -31.08 7.82
CA PHE A 7 39.57 -30.01 6.95
C PHE A 7 40.77 -29.17 6.47
N LEU A 8 40.71 -28.69 5.23
CA LEU A 8 41.18 -27.37 4.82
C LEU A 8 40.54 -27.13 3.45
N ILE A 9 39.39 -26.45 3.44
CA ILE A 9 39.18 -25.37 2.47
C ILE A 9 39.88 -24.18 3.10
N LEU A 10 40.84 -23.61 2.35
CA LEU A 10 41.75 -22.54 2.75
C LEU A 10 41.09 -21.63 3.80
N ALA A 11 41.45 -21.75 5.07
CA ALA A 11 41.17 -20.71 6.07
C ALA A 11 42.26 -19.64 5.93
N SER A 12 42.51 -19.19 4.70
CA SER A 12 43.61 -18.28 4.43
C SER A 12 43.50 -17.47 3.15
N ILE A 13 42.27 -17.04 2.87
CA ILE A 13 41.99 -16.11 1.77
C ILE A 13 42.45 -14.69 2.12
N PHE A 14 42.78 -14.40 3.38
CA PHE A 14 43.13 -13.03 3.80
C PHE A 14 44.45 -12.87 4.56
N PHE A 15 45.32 -13.89 4.60
CA PHE A 15 46.71 -13.68 5.06
C PHE A 15 47.62 -13.05 4.00
N THR A 16 47.01 -12.43 2.98
CA THR A 16 47.69 -11.96 1.77
C THR A 16 47.31 -10.51 1.49
N ASN A 17 48.03 -9.58 2.11
CA ASN A 17 48.86 -8.65 1.34
C ASN A 17 49.79 -7.81 2.24
N ASP A 18 51.01 -7.62 1.75
CA ASP A 18 52.08 -6.72 2.23
C ASP A 18 51.66 -5.24 2.40
N LEU A 19 50.40 -4.88 2.16
CA LEU A 19 49.91 -3.50 2.32
C LEU A 19 49.71 -3.09 3.78
N TYR A 20 49.51 -4.04 4.69
CA TYR A 20 49.25 -3.75 6.11
C TYR A 20 50.22 -4.41 7.09
N SER A 21 51.12 -5.28 6.62
CA SER A 21 52.23 -5.84 7.42
C SER A 21 53.20 -4.77 7.96
N GLN A 22 53.06 -3.51 7.53
CA GLN A 22 53.84 -2.37 8.02
C GLN A 22 53.18 -1.55 9.14
N VAL A 23 51.87 -1.71 9.41
CA VAL A 23 51.19 -0.89 10.43
C VAL A 23 51.06 -1.67 11.72
N SER A 24 51.88 -1.35 12.72
CA SER A 24 51.83 -2.04 14.01
C SER A 24 50.47 -1.83 14.69
N LYS A 25 50.02 -2.82 15.47
CA LYS A 25 48.87 -2.73 16.40
C LYS A 25 48.80 -1.38 17.12
N ASN A 26 49.96 -0.90 17.61
CA ASN A 26 50.09 0.36 18.32
C ASN A 26 49.80 1.58 17.44
N GLN A 27 50.22 1.56 16.16
CA GLN A 27 49.90 2.60 15.20
C GLN A 27 48.41 2.63 14.88
N LEU A 28 47.77 1.48 14.63
CA LEU A 28 46.32 1.41 14.38
C LEU A 28 45.51 1.91 15.60
N LEU A 29 45.86 1.47 16.81
CA LEU A 29 45.25 1.95 18.05
C LEU A 29 45.44 3.46 18.25
N SER A 30 46.63 3.99 17.95
CA SER A 30 46.90 5.42 18.04
C SER A 30 46.05 6.22 17.05
N LYS A 31 45.94 5.75 15.79
CA LYS A 31 45.10 6.36 14.76
C LYS A 31 43.62 6.34 15.13
N PHE A 32 43.12 5.21 15.63
CA PHE A 32 41.74 5.10 16.14
C PHE A 32 41.48 6.11 17.27
N LYS A 33 42.35 6.17 18.30
CA LYS A 33 42.21 7.11 19.43
C LYS A 33 42.23 8.58 19.01
N LYS A 34 43.00 8.93 17.98
CA LYS A 34 43.09 10.30 17.44
C LYS A 34 41.98 10.67 16.46
N SER A 35 41.13 9.71 16.06
CA SER A 35 40.09 9.91 15.07
C SER A 35 39.00 10.86 15.57
N LYS A 36 38.72 11.92 14.81
CA LYS A 36 37.70 12.92 15.14
C LYS A 36 36.38 12.68 14.40
N SER A 37 36.45 12.08 13.21
CA SER A 37 35.27 11.76 12.41
C SER A 37 34.77 10.33 12.66
N VAL A 38 33.47 10.12 12.45
CA VAL A 38 32.85 8.78 12.49
C VAL A 38 33.45 7.88 11.41
N GLU A 39 33.75 8.43 10.23
CA GLU A 39 34.33 7.69 9.11
C GLU A 39 35.73 7.16 9.41
N GLU A 40 36.60 7.97 10.05
CA GLU A 40 37.92 7.52 10.49
C GLU A 40 37.82 6.46 11.58
N LYS A 41 36.92 6.64 12.57
CA LYS A 41 36.69 5.65 13.62
C LYS A 41 36.27 4.32 13.01
N LYS A 42 35.30 4.33 12.10
CA LYS A 42 34.82 3.16 11.34
C LYS A 42 35.95 2.48 10.57
N LYS A 43 36.78 3.25 9.86
CA LYS A 43 37.92 2.71 9.11
C LYS A 43 38.94 2.03 10.02
N TYR A 44 39.39 2.70 11.08
CA TYR A 44 40.45 2.17 11.94
C TYR A 44 39.97 1.06 12.87
N SER A 45 38.71 1.07 13.32
CA SER A 45 38.14 -0.06 14.05
C SER A 45 38.03 -1.29 13.16
N PHE A 46 37.65 -1.13 11.88
CA PHE A 46 37.63 -2.24 10.93
C PHE A 46 39.03 -2.82 10.69
N LEU A 47 40.02 -1.97 10.44
CA LEU A 47 41.42 -2.42 10.26
C LEU A 47 41.99 -3.10 11.51
N LEU A 48 41.60 -2.67 12.71
CA LEU A 48 41.95 -3.37 13.95
C LEU A 48 41.30 -4.76 14.02
N ALA A 49 40.05 -4.88 13.59
CA ALA A 49 39.38 -6.18 13.53
C ALA A 49 40.13 -7.15 12.60
N GLU A 50 40.55 -6.70 11.43
CA GLU A 50 41.35 -7.50 10.50
C GLU A 50 42.70 -7.89 11.10
N TYR A 51 43.44 -6.93 11.67
CA TYR A 51 44.72 -7.21 12.33
C TYR A 51 44.59 -8.33 13.37
N PHE A 52 43.57 -8.26 14.23
CA PHE A 52 43.38 -9.28 15.26
C PHE A 52 42.92 -10.62 14.72
N LEU A 53 42.22 -10.66 13.58
CA LEU A 53 41.92 -11.90 12.89
C LEU A 53 43.21 -12.54 12.36
N GLU A 54 44.08 -11.73 11.76
CA GLU A 54 45.38 -12.15 11.25
C GLU A 54 46.35 -12.58 12.36
N THR A 55 46.23 -12.05 13.57
CA THR A 55 47.04 -12.50 14.72
C THR A 55 46.40 -13.62 15.54
N ASP A 56 45.31 -14.24 15.03
CA ASP A 56 44.56 -15.31 15.69
C ASP A 56 43.95 -14.90 17.06
N GLU A 57 43.80 -13.59 17.29
CA GLU A 57 43.16 -13.00 18.45
C GLU A 57 41.65 -12.77 18.16
N ILE A 58 40.93 -13.87 17.91
CA ILE A 58 39.54 -13.87 17.43
C ILE A 58 38.60 -13.01 18.31
N ASP A 59 38.77 -13.07 19.63
CA ASP A 59 38.01 -12.26 20.61
C ASP A 59 38.19 -10.75 20.41
N SER A 60 39.44 -10.34 20.21
CA SER A 60 39.80 -8.96 19.93
C SER A 60 39.24 -8.54 18.57
N SER A 61 39.32 -9.41 17.57
CA SER A 61 38.78 -9.15 16.24
C SER A 61 37.27 -8.90 16.30
N GLN A 62 36.51 -9.76 16.98
CA GLN A 62 35.07 -9.59 17.13
C GLN A 62 34.72 -8.29 17.87
N LYS A 63 35.48 -7.93 18.91
CA LYS A 63 35.30 -6.68 19.65
C LYS A 63 35.42 -5.46 18.74
N TRP A 64 36.49 -5.40 17.93
CA TRP A 64 36.72 -4.29 17.02
C TRP A 64 35.74 -4.26 15.83
N LEU A 65 35.25 -5.42 15.40
CA LEU A 65 34.18 -5.48 14.42
C LEU A 65 32.86 -4.95 14.99
N ASN A 66 32.57 -5.21 16.26
CA ASN A 66 31.40 -4.63 16.94
C ASN A 66 31.54 -3.10 17.07
N GLU A 67 32.72 -2.59 17.42
CA GLU A 67 33.01 -1.14 17.41
C GLU A 67 32.78 -0.54 16.01
N THR A 68 33.15 -1.26 14.94
CA THR A 68 32.87 -0.83 13.56
C THR A 68 31.36 -0.73 13.30
N LYS A 69 30.58 -1.72 13.74
CA LYS A 69 29.11 -1.75 13.59
C LYS A 69 28.42 -0.62 14.35
N GLU A 70 28.92 -0.25 15.53
CA GLU A 70 28.36 0.86 16.31
C GLU A 70 28.55 2.22 15.62
N ASN A 71 29.66 2.37 14.90
CA ASN A 71 30.00 3.58 14.14
C ASN A 71 29.47 3.56 12.69
N HIS A 72 28.69 2.56 12.28
CA HIS A 72 28.10 2.46 10.95
C HIS A 72 26.57 2.36 11.03
N LEU A 73 25.88 3.12 10.18
CA LEU A 73 24.44 3.02 10.06
C LEU A 73 24.04 1.62 9.55
N LEU A 74 23.42 0.83 10.42
CA LEU A 74 23.05 -0.59 10.20
C LEU A 74 22.25 -0.90 8.92
N LYS A 75 21.68 0.12 8.25
CA LYS A 75 20.84 -0.01 7.05
C LYS A 75 21.48 0.54 5.76
N GLU A 76 22.68 1.09 5.84
CA GLU A 76 23.38 1.53 4.64
C GLU A 76 23.76 0.34 3.76
N VAL A 77 23.55 0.53 2.46
CA VAL A 77 23.97 -0.40 1.40
C VAL A 77 25.20 0.22 0.77
N ASP A 78 26.35 -0.03 1.39
CA ASP A 78 27.65 0.45 0.95
C ASP A 78 28.70 -0.68 1.03
N THR A 79 29.92 -0.39 0.58
CA THR A 79 31.01 -1.37 0.63
C THR A 79 31.38 -1.73 2.08
N THR A 80 31.22 -0.80 3.03
CA THR A 80 31.53 -1.07 4.45
C THR A 80 30.60 -2.13 5.02
N SER A 81 29.30 -2.01 4.74
CA SER A 81 28.27 -2.97 5.14
C SER A 81 28.55 -4.36 4.60
N PHE A 82 29.04 -4.47 3.35
CA PHE A 82 29.53 -5.73 2.79
C PHE A 82 30.69 -6.29 3.62
N PHE A 83 31.73 -5.48 3.85
CA PHE A 83 32.95 -5.95 4.51
C PHE A 83 32.72 -6.37 5.96
N ILE A 84 31.87 -5.64 6.70
CA ILE A 84 31.45 -6.04 8.05
C ILE A 84 30.83 -7.44 8.05
N LYS A 85 29.91 -7.72 7.11
CA LYS A 85 29.21 -9.00 7.03
C LYS A 85 30.15 -10.13 6.57
N SER A 86 31.02 -9.85 5.60
CA SER A 86 32.01 -10.82 5.14
C SER A 86 33.03 -11.18 6.24
N LEU A 87 33.52 -10.20 7.00
CA LEU A 87 34.44 -10.42 8.11
C LEU A 87 33.74 -11.13 9.28
N GLN A 88 32.47 -10.81 9.54
CA GLN A 88 31.67 -11.55 10.52
C GLN A 88 31.49 -13.02 10.12
N SER A 89 31.24 -13.29 8.83
CA SER A 89 31.15 -14.65 8.31
C SER A 89 32.44 -15.43 8.53
N GLU A 90 33.58 -14.80 8.28
CA GLU A 90 34.90 -15.38 8.49
C GLU A 90 35.22 -15.63 9.97
N LEU A 91 34.89 -14.70 10.86
CA LEU A 91 35.02 -14.91 12.30
C LEU A 91 34.17 -16.08 12.78
N PHE A 92 32.94 -16.22 12.27
CA PHE A 92 32.12 -17.38 12.56
C PHE A 92 32.71 -18.68 12.02
N TYR A 93 33.33 -18.65 10.85
CA TYR A 93 34.04 -19.79 10.29
C TYR A 93 35.17 -20.27 11.21
N TYR A 94 36.04 -19.37 11.68
CA TYR A 94 37.13 -19.73 12.62
C TYR A 94 36.61 -20.24 13.97
N ASN A 95 35.44 -19.76 14.42
CA ASN A 95 34.78 -20.26 15.62
C ASN A 95 33.93 -21.53 15.38
N ARG A 96 33.97 -22.13 14.18
CA ARG A 96 33.16 -23.29 13.78
C ARG A 96 31.64 -23.07 13.86
N LEU A 97 31.21 -21.81 13.84
CA LEU A 97 29.82 -21.38 13.82
C LEU A 97 29.32 -21.28 12.37
N PHE A 98 29.53 -22.33 11.57
CA PHE A 98 29.34 -22.30 10.11
C PHE A 98 27.92 -21.94 9.66
N GLN A 99 26.90 -22.25 10.46
CA GLN A 99 25.53 -21.84 10.16
C GLN A 99 25.36 -20.32 10.27
N PHE A 100 25.94 -19.69 11.29
CA PHE A 100 25.97 -18.23 11.44
C PHE A 100 26.85 -17.60 10.35
N GLY A 101 28.00 -18.21 10.07
CA GLY A 101 28.89 -17.78 8.99
C GLY A 101 28.21 -17.78 7.62
N SER A 102 27.48 -18.85 7.30
CA SER A 102 26.66 -18.96 6.09
C SER A 102 25.58 -17.88 6.01
N SER A 103 24.89 -17.59 7.12
CA SER A 103 23.87 -16.53 7.16
C SER A 103 24.46 -15.13 6.90
N GLU A 104 25.60 -14.80 7.52
CA GLU A 104 26.26 -13.52 7.29
C GLU A 104 26.84 -13.41 5.88
N ALA A 105 27.36 -14.51 5.31
CA ALA A 105 27.80 -14.54 3.91
C ALA A 105 26.65 -14.23 2.95
N GLN A 106 25.47 -14.82 3.16
CA GLN A 106 24.28 -14.52 2.34
C GLN A 106 23.85 -13.06 2.45
N LYS A 107 23.90 -12.47 3.65
CA LYS A 107 23.64 -11.04 3.83
C LYS A 107 24.68 -10.18 3.11
N ALA A 108 25.96 -10.56 3.14
CA ALA A 108 27.03 -9.89 2.40
C ALA A 108 26.77 -9.96 0.89
N THR A 109 26.45 -11.14 0.35
CA THR A 109 26.08 -11.33 -1.06
C THR A 109 24.89 -10.46 -1.45
N ALA A 110 23.86 -10.37 -0.61
CA ALA A 110 22.70 -9.52 -0.88
C ALA A 110 23.06 -8.02 -0.97
N VAL A 111 23.96 -7.53 -0.11
CA VAL A 111 24.50 -6.17 -0.20
C VAL A 111 25.30 -6.00 -1.50
N ALA A 112 26.19 -6.93 -1.82
CA ALA A 112 27.00 -6.88 -3.04
C ALA A 112 26.16 -6.84 -4.33
N ILE A 113 25.06 -7.61 -4.39
CA ILE A 113 24.11 -7.61 -5.50
C ILE A 113 23.46 -6.23 -5.65
N GLN A 114 23.06 -5.59 -4.54
CA GLN A 114 22.47 -4.24 -4.58
C GLN A 114 23.48 -3.19 -5.03
N LEU A 115 24.76 -3.34 -4.63
CA LEU A 115 25.86 -2.49 -5.08
C LEU A 115 26.23 -2.71 -6.56
N LYS A 116 25.77 -3.80 -7.17
CA LYS A 116 26.14 -4.24 -8.52
C LYS A 116 27.65 -4.37 -8.73
N ASP A 117 28.36 -4.75 -7.66
CA ASP A 117 29.80 -4.93 -7.68
C ASP A 117 30.14 -6.41 -7.84
N SER A 118 30.60 -6.80 -9.03
CA SER A 118 30.85 -8.21 -9.36
C SER A 118 31.94 -8.84 -8.50
N ALA A 119 32.96 -8.07 -8.09
CA ALA A 119 34.02 -8.55 -7.21
C ALA A 119 33.47 -8.91 -5.83
N LEU A 120 32.62 -8.03 -5.27
CA LEU A 120 31.99 -8.26 -3.97
C LEU A 120 30.96 -9.40 -4.06
N ILE A 121 30.25 -9.54 -5.18
CA ILE A 121 29.31 -10.66 -5.39
C ILE A 121 30.10 -11.98 -5.39
N ALA A 122 31.21 -12.03 -6.12
CA ALA A 122 32.08 -13.20 -6.13
C ALA A 122 32.60 -13.55 -4.72
N ASN A 123 32.98 -12.52 -3.96
CA ASN A 123 33.46 -12.64 -2.58
C ASN A 123 32.37 -13.16 -1.61
N GLY A 124 31.15 -12.63 -1.68
CA GLY A 124 30.02 -13.13 -0.90
C GLY A 124 29.74 -14.62 -1.16
N TYR A 125 29.64 -15.01 -2.44
CA TYR A 125 29.43 -16.41 -2.81
C TYR A 125 30.58 -17.32 -2.40
N PHE A 126 31.80 -16.82 -2.38
CA PHE A 126 32.94 -17.59 -1.89
C PHE A 126 32.80 -17.93 -0.41
N PHE A 127 32.43 -16.96 0.43
CA PHE A 127 32.17 -17.19 1.86
C PHE A 127 30.97 -18.12 2.10
N GLU A 128 29.93 -18.04 1.27
CA GLU A 128 28.84 -19.03 1.29
C GLU A 128 29.37 -20.45 1.00
N GLY A 129 30.24 -20.57 0.00
CA GLY A 129 30.84 -21.84 -0.42
C GLY A 129 31.66 -22.50 0.67
N ILE A 130 32.57 -21.76 1.33
CA ILE A 130 33.41 -22.34 2.40
C ILE A 130 32.57 -22.77 3.61
N ASN A 131 31.56 -21.98 4.01
CA ASN A 131 30.70 -22.36 5.14
C ASN A 131 29.83 -23.57 4.82
N ASN A 132 29.26 -23.64 3.61
CA ASN A 132 28.46 -24.78 3.18
C ASN A 132 29.30 -26.07 3.07
N TYR A 133 30.56 -25.95 2.64
CA TYR A 133 31.48 -27.08 2.63
C TYR A 133 31.73 -27.64 4.03
N GLU A 134 31.98 -26.78 5.03
CA GLU A 134 32.17 -27.19 6.43
C GLU A 134 30.91 -27.85 7.01
N LYS A 135 29.73 -27.37 6.61
CA LYS A 135 28.43 -27.98 6.94
C LYS A 135 28.16 -29.30 6.19
N LYS A 136 29.07 -29.74 5.31
CA LYS A 136 28.92 -30.92 4.44
C LYS A 136 27.77 -30.81 3.43
N GLN A 137 27.33 -29.59 3.14
CA GLN A 137 26.36 -29.25 2.12
C GLN A 137 27.08 -29.04 0.79
N PHE A 138 27.62 -30.14 0.25
CA PHE A 138 28.56 -30.10 -0.88
C PHE A 138 27.95 -29.58 -2.18
N LEU A 139 26.66 -29.83 -2.42
CA LEU A 139 25.95 -29.33 -3.61
C LEU A 139 25.80 -27.80 -3.55
N GLU A 140 25.44 -27.28 -2.38
CA GLU A 140 25.32 -25.86 -2.11
C GLU A 140 26.68 -25.17 -2.15
N ALA A 141 27.72 -25.82 -1.62
CA ALA A 141 29.10 -25.34 -1.72
C ALA A 141 29.56 -25.24 -3.18
N GLU A 142 29.29 -26.26 -3.99
CA GLU A 142 29.61 -26.27 -5.42
C GLU A 142 28.91 -25.14 -6.17
N LYS A 143 27.60 -24.97 -5.91
CA LYS A 143 26.81 -23.89 -6.50
C LYS A 143 27.38 -22.52 -6.13
N SER A 144 27.77 -22.34 -4.87
CA SER A 144 28.34 -21.10 -4.36
C SER A 144 29.69 -20.79 -5.01
N PHE A 145 30.61 -21.76 -5.06
CA PHE A 145 31.89 -21.57 -5.75
C PHE A 145 31.71 -21.33 -7.26
N SER A 146 30.77 -22.02 -7.92
CA SER A 146 30.45 -21.79 -9.33
C SER A 146 29.94 -20.38 -9.59
N ASN A 147 29.08 -19.86 -8.71
CA ASN A 147 28.65 -18.47 -8.75
C ASN A 147 29.82 -17.50 -8.49
N SER A 148 30.70 -17.83 -7.54
CA SER A 148 31.89 -17.04 -7.26
C SER A 148 32.78 -16.90 -8.51
N ILE A 149 33.04 -18.02 -9.22
CA ILE A 149 33.75 -18.02 -10.52
C ILE A 149 33.01 -17.16 -11.56
N LYS A 150 31.68 -17.33 -11.67
CA LYS A 150 30.86 -16.61 -12.66
C LYS A 150 30.92 -15.09 -12.51
N TYR A 151 30.92 -14.58 -11.28
CA TYR A 151 30.92 -13.16 -11.00
C TYR A 151 32.32 -12.55 -10.85
N PHE A 152 33.37 -13.37 -10.77
CA PHE A 152 34.73 -12.85 -10.61
C PHE A 152 35.14 -11.96 -11.80
N PRO A 153 35.59 -10.72 -11.57
CA PRO A 153 35.89 -9.78 -12.64
C PRO A 153 37.16 -10.18 -13.42
N GLN A 154 37.15 -10.00 -14.74
CA GLN A 154 38.33 -10.24 -15.59
C GLN A 154 39.35 -9.08 -15.58
N LYS A 155 38.95 -7.89 -15.13
CA LYS A 155 39.81 -6.69 -15.08
C LYS A 155 40.17 -6.33 -13.64
N LYS A 156 41.31 -5.65 -13.48
CA LYS A 156 41.87 -5.24 -12.19
C LYS A 156 40.85 -4.41 -11.39
N GLN A 157 40.71 -4.77 -10.11
CA GLN A 157 39.64 -4.28 -9.25
C GLN A 157 39.87 -2.86 -8.73
N LYS A 158 38.78 -2.25 -8.25
CA LYS A 158 38.81 -1.01 -7.48
C LYS A 158 39.50 -1.27 -6.13
N ALA A 159 40.23 -0.29 -5.61
CA ALA A 159 40.78 -0.39 -4.26
C ALA A 159 39.64 -0.33 -3.22
N TYR A 160 39.57 -1.34 -2.36
CA TYR A 160 38.63 -1.44 -1.25
C TYR A 160 39.36 -1.27 0.10
N ILE A 161 38.60 -1.16 1.20
CA ILE A 161 39.17 -1.11 2.55
C ILE A 161 39.93 -2.41 2.91
N ARG A 162 39.48 -3.53 2.34
CA ARG A 162 39.97 -4.90 2.53
C ARG A 162 40.27 -5.52 1.16
N SER A 163 41.30 -6.36 1.06
CA SER A 163 41.55 -7.11 -0.18
C SER A 163 40.34 -7.97 -0.55
N SER A 164 40.13 -8.24 -1.84
CA SER A 164 39.12 -9.21 -2.25
C SER A 164 39.71 -10.61 -2.26
N ILE A 165 38.86 -11.62 -2.36
CA ILE A 165 39.31 -12.93 -2.82
C ILE A 165 39.98 -12.81 -4.19
N GLU A 166 40.86 -13.75 -4.50
CA GLU A 166 41.52 -13.88 -5.80
C GLU A 166 41.07 -15.17 -6.49
N SER A 167 41.29 -15.27 -7.81
CA SER A 167 40.85 -16.42 -8.60
C SER A 167 41.45 -17.74 -8.08
N GLU A 168 42.72 -17.76 -7.69
CA GLU A 168 43.35 -18.97 -7.16
C GLU A 168 42.63 -19.51 -5.92
N HIS A 169 42.09 -18.62 -5.07
CA HIS A 169 41.36 -19.03 -3.86
C HIS A 169 40.08 -19.78 -4.25
N ILE A 170 39.31 -19.25 -5.21
CA ILE A 170 38.04 -19.87 -5.63
C ILE A 170 38.29 -21.23 -6.27
N TYR A 171 39.23 -21.29 -7.22
CA TYR A 171 39.54 -22.51 -7.96
C TYR A 171 40.18 -23.59 -7.08
N ASN A 172 41.07 -23.23 -6.14
CA ASN A 172 41.68 -24.21 -5.24
C ASN A 172 40.64 -24.83 -4.28
N ASN A 173 39.73 -24.01 -3.74
CA ASN A 173 38.67 -24.50 -2.87
C ASN A 173 37.64 -25.36 -3.63
N MET A 174 37.33 -25.01 -4.88
CA MET A 174 36.56 -25.89 -5.76
C MET A 174 37.29 -27.22 -6.01
N ALA A 175 38.62 -27.21 -6.22
CA ALA A 175 39.39 -28.44 -6.41
C ALA A 175 39.32 -29.34 -5.17
N GLN A 176 39.48 -28.77 -3.97
CA GLN A 176 39.34 -29.51 -2.72
C GLN A 176 37.93 -30.06 -2.55
N LEU A 177 36.88 -29.28 -2.84
CA LEU A 177 35.51 -29.77 -2.89
C LEU A 177 35.35 -30.98 -3.83
N LYS A 178 35.88 -30.88 -5.06
CA LYS A 178 35.86 -31.97 -6.03
C LYS A 178 36.60 -33.21 -5.55
N LEU A 179 37.74 -33.03 -4.89
CA LEU A 179 38.48 -34.12 -4.25
C LEU A 179 37.62 -34.81 -3.17
N ARG A 180 36.90 -34.03 -2.34
CA ARG A 180 36.04 -34.57 -1.28
C ARG A 180 34.88 -35.40 -1.77
N ILE A 181 34.26 -34.99 -2.88
CA ILE A 181 33.18 -35.77 -3.52
C ILE A 181 33.72 -36.84 -4.47
N ASN A 182 35.01 -37.19 -4.36
CA ASN A 182 35.71 -38.22 -5.13
C ASN A 182 35.72 -37.99 -6.65
N GLN A 183 35.63 -36.73 -7.10
CA GLN A 183 35.76 -36.31 -8.49
C GLN A 183 37.19 -35.85 -8.78
N LYS A 184 38.14 -36.79 -8.78
CA LYS A 184 39.58 -36.50 -8.82
C LYS A 184 40.03 -35.79 -10.09
N ASP A 185 39.49 -36.14 -11.26
CA ASP A 185 39.88 -35.48 -12.52
C ASP A 185 39.41 -34.03 -12.57
N SER A 186 38.19 -33.75 -12.09
CA SER A 186 37.71 -32.38 -11.87
C SER A 186 38.60 -31.63 -10.88
N ALA A 187 39.02 -32.27 -9.78
CA ALA A 187 39.92 -31.67 -8.81
C ALA A 187 41.26 -31.26 -9.45
N ILE A 188 41.87 -32.12 -10.28
CA ILE A 188 43.09 -31.78 -11.05
C ILE A 188 42.85 -30.57 -11.94
N TRP A 189 41.74 -30.54 -12.68
CA TRP A 189 41.42 -29.44 -13.60
C TRP A 189 41.30 -28.10 -12.86
N TYR A 190 40.51 -28.06 -11.78
CA TYR A 190 40.34 -26.85 -10.98
C TYR A 190 41.64 -26.42 -10.30
N ASN A 191 42.43 -27.37 -9.76
CA ASN A 191 43.69 -27.04 -9.12
C ASN A 191 44.74 -26.53 -10.12
N SER A 192 44.75 -27.06 -11.35
CA SER A 192 45.63 -26.59 -12.43
C SER A 192 45.32 -25.14 -12.82
N LYS A 193 44.04 -24.76 -12.82
CA LYS A 193 43.63 -23.35 -13.00
C LYS A 193 44.08 -22.49 -11.83
N ALA A 194 43.87 -22.95 -10.59
CA ALA A 194 44.29 -22.24 -9.40
C ALA A 194 45.80 -21.98 -9.39
N TYR A 195 46.61 -23.00 -9.70
CA TYR A 195 48.07 -22.89 -9.76
C TYR A 195 48.52 -21.89 -10.84
N LYS A 196 47.89 -21.91 -12.02
CA LYS A 196 48.17 -20.94 -13.08
C LYS A 196 47.88 -19.50 -12.63
N PHE A 197 46.78 -19.27 -11.92
CA PHE A 197 46.46 -17.96 -11.37
C PHE A 197 47.47 -17.54 -10.30
N ALA A 198 47.79 -18.43 -9.36
CA ALA A 198 48.76 -18.17 -8.30
C ALA A 198 50.16 -17.83 -8.84
N LEU A 199 50.61 -18.50 -9.91
CA LEU A 199 51.86 -18.16 -10.59
C LEU A 199 51.77 -16.79 -11.29
N ALA A 200 50.66 -16.51 -11.97
CA ALA A 200 50.49 -15.25 -12.69
C ALA A 200 50.45 -14.02 -11.75
N THR A 201 49.95 -14.19 -10.53
CA THR A 201 49.89 -13.14 -9.50
C THR A 201 51.11 -13.14 -8.58
N ASN A 202 52.08 -14.06 -8.75
CA ASN A 202 53.16 -14.31 -7.81
C ASN A 202 52.65 -14.49 -6.36
N SER A 203 51.53 -15.20 -6.21
CA SER A 203 50.86 -15.39 -4.93
C SER A 203 51.73 -16.24 -4.00
N ARG A 204 52.41 -15.57 -3.06
CA ARG A 204 53.27 -16.20 -2.05
C ARG A 204 52.58 -17.34 -1.29
N ARG A 205 51.27 -17.20 -1.05
CA ARG A 205 50.47 -18.21 -0.35
C ARG A 205 49.73 -19.15 -1.31
N GLY A 206 49.25 -18.66 -2.46
CA GLY A 206 48.51 -19.46 -3.42
C GLY A 206 49.35 -20.59 -4.05
N ILE A 207 50.62 -20.32 -4.33
CA ILE A 207 51.56 -21.29 -4.92
C ILE A 207 51.71 -22.53 -4.02
N PRO A 208 52.19 -22.44 -2.76
CA PRO A 208 52.35 -23.63 -1.92
C PRO A 208 51.01 -24.34 -1.63
N ASN A 209 49.90 -23.63 -1.50
CA ASN A 209 48.59 -24.28 -1.26
C ASN A 209 48.08 -25.13 -2.44
N THR A 210 48.28 -24.66 -3.67
CA THR A 210 47.90 -25.40 -4.87
C THR A 210 48.86 -26.58 -5.10
N GLU A 211 50.13 -26.45 -4.74
CA GLU A 211 51.10 -27.55 -4.70
C GLU A 211 50.69 -28.63 -3.69
N GLN A 212 50.35 -28.24 -2.47
CA GLN A 212 49.79 -29.15 -1.46
C GLN A 212 48.55 -29.87 -2.00
N THR A 213 47.63 -29.13 -2.63
CA THR A 213 46.39 -29.70 -3.17
C THR A 213 46.68 -30.71 -4.29
N PHE A 214 47.70 -30.50 -5.12
CA PHE A 214 48.16 -31.55 -6.04
C PHE A 214 48.62 -32.80 -5.28
N GLY A 215 49.43 -32.62 -4.24
CA GLY A 215 49.89 -33.72 -3.39
C GLY A 215 48.72 -34.54 -2.81
N GLU A 216 47.70 -33.87 -2.27
CA GLU A 216 46.49 -34.52 -1.74
C GLU A 216 45.70 -35.28 -2.83
N ILE A 217 45.58 -34.69 -4.03
CA ILE A 217 44.91 -35.34 -5.16
C ILE A 217 45.65 -36.61 -5.56
N TYR A 218 46.98 -36.56 -5.73
CA TYR A 218 47.79 -37.72 -6.10
C TYR A 218 47.81 -38.78 -5.00
N LEU A 219 47.90 -38.37 -3.73
CA LEU A 219 47.77 -39.27 -2.59
C LEU A 219 46.42 -40.02 -2.63
N SER A 220 45.32 -39.31 -2.95
CA SER A 220 44.01 -39.95 -3.09
C SER A 220 43.93 -40.93 -4.27
N LYS A 221 44.75 -40.73 -5.32
CA LYS A 221 44.89 -41.61 -6.49
C LYS A 221 45.82 -42.79 -6.21
N ASN A 222 46.43 -42.86 -5.01
CA ASN A 222 47.46 -43.84 -4.65
C ASN A 222 48.74 -43.71 -5.51
N ASP A 223 48.98 -42.53 -6.09
CA ASP A 223 50.20 -42.17 -6.79
C ASP A 223 51.13 -41.50 -5.78
N ILE A 224 51.88 -42.34 -5.06
CA ILE A 224 52.68 -41.91 -3.91
C ILE A 224 53.87 -41.05 -4.34
N ASP A 225 54.52 -41.37 -5.46
CA ASP A 225 55.69 -40.63 -5.93
C ASP A 225 55.31 -39.19 -6.29
N SER A 226 54.22 -39.01 -7.05
CA SER A 226 53.69 -37.67 -7.35
C SER A 226 53.26 -36.94 -6.07
N ALA A 227 52.59 -37.62 -5.14
CA ALA A 227 52.17 -37.02 -3.88
C ALA A 227 53.36 -36.46 -3.08
N GLN A 228 54.41 -37.27 -2.88
CA GLN A 228 55.62 -36.86 -2.18
C GLN A 228 56.31 -35.68 -2.88
N TYR A 229 56.41 -35.72 -4.21
CA TYR A 229 57.01 -34.63 -4.99
C TYR A 229 56.30 -33.30 -4.75
N TYR A 230 54.97 -33.27 -4.84
CA TYR A 230 54.20 -32.05 -4.67
C TYR A 230 54.18 -31.54 -3.21
N PHE A 231 54.13 -32.42 -2.22
CA PHE A 231 54.23 -31.99 -0.81
C PHE A 231 55.60 -31.41 -0.47
N LYS A 232 56.69 -32.00 -0.97
CA LYS A 232 58.05 -31.44 -0.80
C LYS A 232 58.17 -30.06 -1.46
N ARG A 233 57.64 -29.92 -2.67
CA ARG A 233 57.62 -28.65 -3.41
C ARG A 233 56.82 -27.57 -2.67
N SER A 234 55.66 -27.92 -2.13
CA SER A 234 54.85 -27.06 -1.27
C SER A 234 55.63 -26.57 -0.06
N ILE A 235 56.35 -27.46 0.64
CA ILE A 235 57.21 -27.08 1.79
C ILE A 235 58.27 -26.06 1.38
N GLU A 236 58.96 -26.28 0.26
CA GLU A 236 60.00 -25.35 -0.23
C GLU A 236 59.43 -23.98 -0.60
N SER A 237 58.30 -23.96 -1.31
CA SER A 237 57.59 -22.72 -1.68
C SER A 237 57.05 -21.98 -0.45
N ALA A 238 56.53 -22.70 0.54
CA ALA A 238 56.03 -22.14 1.79
C ALA A 238 57.15 -21.57 2.67
N LYS A 239 58.29 -22.26 2.79
CA LYS A 239 59.49 -21.77 3.50
C LYS A 239 60.03 -20.49 2.88
N ARG A 240 60.10 -20.41 1.54
CA ARG A 240 60.52 -19.20 0.82
C ARG A 240 59.57 -18.00 1.01
N SER A 241 58.34 -18.29 1.43
CA SER A 241 57.27 -17.31 1.59
C SER A 241 56.89 -17.07 3.06
N ASP A 242 57.67 -17.61 4.00
CA ASP A 242 57.45 -17.54 5.46
C ASP A 242 56.08 -18.04 5.97
N TYR A 243 55.43 -18.96 5.23
CA TYR A 243 54.17 -19.59 5.63
C TYR A 243 54.38 -20.95 6.30
N TYR A 244 54.84 -20.91 7.56
CA TYR A 244 55.20 -22.10 8.33
C TYR A 244 54.00 -22.96 8.78
N ASP A 245 52.79 -22.40 8.78
CA ASP A 245 51.56 -23.17 8.94
C ASP A 245 51.37 -24.18 7.80
N ILE A 246 51.62 -23.78 6.56
CA ILE A 246 51.57 -24.68 5.39
C ILE A 246 52.69 -25.72 5.48
N VAL A 247 53.91 -25.33 5.90
CA VAL A 247 55.02 -26.26 6.13
C VAL A 247 54.61 -27.35 7.12
N LEU A 248 54.03 -26.95 8.26
CA LEU A 248 53.62 -27.88 9.31
C LEU A 248 52.59 -28.90 8.80
N ILE A 249 51.57 -28.45 8.05
CA ILE A 249 50.57 -29.35 7.47
C ILE A 249 51.20 -30.34 6.48
N ASN A 250 52.10 -29.86 5.61
CA ASN A 250 52.73 -30.72 4.63
C ASN A 250 53.68 -31.76 5.26
N LEU A 251 54.27 -31.51 6.43
CA LEU A 251 55.01 -32.54 7.18
C LEU A 251 54.09 -33.68 7.61
N GLY A 252 52.89 -33.37 8.08
CA GLY A 252 51.87 -34.37 8.41
C GLY A 252 51.33 -35.09 7.17
N LEU A 253 51.10 -34.39 6.07
CA LEU A 253 50.66 -35.02 4.81
C LEU A 253 51.75 -35.92 4.20
N LEU A 254 53.03 -35.53 4.30
CA LEU A 254 54.14 -36.38 3.88
C LEU A 254 54.18 -37.67 4.67
N SER A 255 53.92 -37.66 5.98
CA SER A 255 53.92 -38.90 6.77
C SER A 255 52.89 -39.93 6.30
N GLN A 256 51.89 -39.53 5.49
CA GLN A 256 50.91 -40.43 4.88
C GLN A 256 51.45 -41.17 3.64
N CYS A 257 52.63 -40.82 3.13
CA CYS A 257 53.16 -41.29 1.85
C CYS A 257 54.11 -42.50 1.96
N ASN A 258 53.66 -43.63 2.51
CA ASN A 258 54.41 -44.90 2.61
C ASN A 258 55.90 -44.78 3.05
N TYR A 259 56.17 -43.94 4.05
CA TYR A 259 57.51 -43.78 4.62
C TYR A 259 57.82 -44.81 5.71
N SER A 260 59.11 -45.02 5.98
CA SER A 260 59.57 -45.85 7.08
C SER A 260 59.23 -45.22 8.44
N LYS A 261 59.24 -46.03 9.51
CA LYS A 261 59.02 -45.55 10.88
C LYS A 261 59.95 -44.38 11.25
N ASN A 262 61.24 -44.48 10.91
CA ASN A 262 62.23 -43.45 11.23
C ASN A 262 61.95 -42.12 10.51
N GLU A 263 61.49 -42.17 9.26
CA GLU A 263 61.13 -40.97 8.51
C GLU A 263 59.87 -40.31 9.08
N ILE A 264 58.87 -41.10 9.48
CA ILE A 264 57.65 -40.59 10.14
C ILE A 264 58.00 -39.91 11.49
N ILE A 265 58.92 -40.50 12.27
CA ILE A 265 59.45 -39.89 13.50
C ILE A 265 60.12 -38.55 13.20
N ASN A 266 60.98 -38.50 12.16
CA ASN A 266 61.63 -37.25 11.77
C ASN A 266 60.62 -36.17 11.35
N PHE A 267 59.54 -36.49 10.62
CA PHE A 267 58.49 -35.51 10.32
C PHE A 267 57.77 -35.02 11.58
N TYR A 268 57.54 -35.92 12.55
CA TYR A 268 56.91 -35.59 13.82
C TYR A 268 57.78 -34.64 14.67
N GLU A 269 59.08 -34.93 14.80
CA GLU A 269 60.05 -34.11 15.53
C GLU A 269 60.20 -32.73 14.89
N ASN A 270 60.42 -32.67 13.57
CA ASN A 270 60.50 -31.40 12.84
C ASN A 270 59.25 -30.54 13.00
N GLY A 271 58.06 -31.16 13.04
CA GLY A 271 56.82 -30.42 13.29
C GLY A 271 56.69 -29.91 14.73
N ASN A 272 57.13 -30.68 15.73
CA ASN A 272 57.17 -30.21 17.13
C ASN A 272 58.17 -29.05 17.33
N ASP A 273 59.34 -29.12 16.70
CA ASP A 273 60.33 -28.05 16.71
C ASP A 273 59.77 -26.78 16.08
N LEU A 274 59.05 -26.92 14.96
CA LEU A 274 58.40 -25.80 14.30
C LEU A 274 57.29 -25.17 15.16
N ILE A 275 56.49 -26.01 15.83
CA ILE A 275 55.43 -25.58 16.76
C ILE A 275 56.00 -24.81 17.96
N THR A 276 57.20 -25.17 18.42
CA THR A 276 57.86 -24.56 19.58
C THR A 276 58.60 -23.28 19.20
N SER A 277 59.21 -23.24 18.00
CA SER A 277 60.01 -22.12 17.53
C SER A 277 59.21 -20.99 16.88
N ARG A 278 57.98 -21.25 16.42
CA ARG A 278 57.16 -20.29 15.68
C ARG A 278 55.73 -20.22 16.22
N PRO A 279 55.10 -19.03 16.23
CA PRO A 279 53.68 -18.92 16.52
C PRO A 279 52.88 -19.54 15.35
N ILE A 280 52.22 -20.65 15.63
CA ILE A 280 51.30 -21.32 14.69
C ILE A 280 49.91 -21.38 15.33
N ASN A 281 48.89 -21.09 14.54
CA ASN A 281 47.50 -21.16 14.99
C ASN A 281 47.12 -22.60 15.42
N GLN A 282 46.28 -22.70 16.45
CA GLN A 282 45.96 -23.99 17.10
C GLN A 282 45.30 -25.01 16.16
N ALA A 283 44.52 -24.55 15.17
CA ALA A 283 43.88 -25.43 14.20
C ALA A 283 44.92 -26.16 13.35
N TYR A 284 45.94 -25.45 12.84
CA TYR A 284 47.02 -26.06 12.05
C TYR A 284 47.85 -27.05 12.86
N LYS A 285 48.13 -26.74 14.14
CA LYS A 285 48.78 -27.68 15.08
C LYS A 285 47.98 -28.97 15.22
N LYS A 286 46.66 -28.85 15.43
CA LYS A 286 45.76 -30.00 15.56
C LYS A 286 45.77 -30.86 14.29
N TYR A 287 45.69 -30.25 13.11
CA TYR A 287 45.69 -31.00 11.85
C TYR A 287 46.98 -31.78 11.63
N PHE A 288 48.12 -31.16 11.90
CA PHE A 288 49.41 -31.85 11.86
C PHE A 288 49.40 -33.10 12.75
N TYR A 289 48.99 -32.96 14.00
CA TYR A 289 48.91 -34.10 14.91
C TYR A 289 47.91 -35.17 14.44
N ILE A 290 46.79 -34.80 13.82
CA ILE A 290 45.83 -35.76 13.24
C ILE A 290 46.48 -36.58 12.13
N TYR A 291 47.19 -35.94 11.19
CA TYR A 291 47.86 -36.65 10.10
C TYR A 291 48.96 -37.55 10.64
N ILE A 292 49.79 -37.04 11.56
CA ILE A 292 50.85 -37.85 12.17
C ILE A 292 50.27 -39.03 12.96
N LEU A 293 49.18 -38.83 13.70
CA LEU A 293 48.46 -39.88 14.41
C LEU A 293 48.00 -41.00 13.49
N GLU A 294 47.42 -40.67 12.33
CA GLU A 294 46.99 -41.67 11.36
C GLU A 294 48.19 -42.47 10.81
N SER A 295 49.34 -41.83 10.59
CA SER A 295 50.56 -42.52 10.18
C SER A 295 51.08 -43.49 11.25
N PHE A 296 51.19 -43.06 12.51
CA PHE A 296 51.66 -43.94 13.59
C PHE A 296 50.71 -45.12 13.85
N LYS A 297 49.39 -44.91 13.70
CA LYS A 297 48.40 -46.00 13.74
C LYS A 297 48.58 -47.01 12.61
N LYS A 298 48.90 -46.56 11.38
CA LYS A 298 49.13 -47.43 10.22
C LYS A 298 50.36 -48.32 10.39
N ILE A 299 51.42 -47.83 11.03
CA ILE A 299 52.65 -48.59 11.27
C ILE A 299 52.64 -49.39 12.59
N GLY A 300 51.55 -49.33 13.36
CA GLY A 300 51.36 -50.11 14.60
C GLY A 300 52.09 -49.56 15.84
N ASP A 301 52.56 -48.32 15.82
CA ASP A 301 53.17 -47.66 16.98
C ASP A 301 52.09 -46.99 17.84
N PHE A 302 51.41 -47.81 18.64
CA PHE A 302 50.28 -47.34 19.44
C PHE A 302 50.67 -46.47 20.64
N GLU A 303 51.91 -46.61 21.14
CA GLU A 303 52.44 -45.79 22.23
C GLU A 303 52.59 -44.33 21.79
N THR A 304 53.31 -44.10 20.68
CA THR A 304 53.48 -42.75 20.12
C THR A 304 52.13 -42.19 19.67
N ALA A 305 51.27 -43.02 19.06
CA ALA A 305 49.92 -42.62 18.69
C ALA A 305 49.08 -42.17 19.90
N SER A 306 49.22 -42.82 21.07
CA SER A 306 48.54 -42.39 22.30
C SER A 306 49.05 -41.02 22.76
N ASN A 307 50.36 -40.81 22.80
CA ASN A 307 50.95 -39.53 23.18
C ASN A 307 50.50 -38.38 22.26
N ILE A 308 50.37 -38.63 20.96
CA ILE A 308 49.84 -37.65 20.00
C ILE A 308 48.34 -37.41 20.23
N GLN A 309 47.58 -38.46 20.56
CA GLN A 309 46.17 -38.34 20.90
C GLN A 309 45.96 -37.44 22.12
N ASP A 310 46.81 -37.53 23.13
CA ASP A 310 46.78 -36.66 24.31
C ASP A 310 47.06 -35.20 23.96
N LYS A 311 48.05 -34.93 23.08
CA LYS A 311 48.29 -33.58 22.55
C LYS A 311 47.08 -33.00 21.82
N ILE A 312 46.35 -33.83 21.06
CA ILE A 312 45.11 -33.40 20.40
C ILE A 312 44.03 -33.06 21.42
N ILE A 313 43.91 -33.87 22.48
CA ILE A 313 42.95 -33.63 23.57
C ILE A 313 43.30 -32.33 24.29
N GLU A 314 44.57 -32.08 24.61
CA GLU A 314 45.04 -30.84 25.24
C GLU A 314 44.68 -29.60 24.39
N LEU A 315 44.92 -29.67 23.08
CA LEU A 315 44.53 -28.61 22.14
C LEU A 315 43.00 -28.40 22.13
N ASP A 316 42.22 -29.49 22.17
CA ASP A 316 40.76 -29.42 22.20
C ASP A 316 40.23 -28.86 23.52
N GLU A 317 40.85 -29.19 24.65
CA GLU A 317 40.49 -28.62 25.95
C GLU A 317 40.81 -27.14 26.05
N ALA A 318 41.99 -26.72 25.59
CA ALA A 318 42.37 -25.31 25.50
C ALA A 318 41.39 -24.51 24.62
N THR A 319 40.92 -25.13 23.52
CA THR A 319 39.91 -24.55 22.64
C THR A 319 38.52 -24.53 23.30
N ARG A 320 38.12 -25.60 24.00
CA ARG A 320 36.80 -25.74 24.65
C ARG A 320 36.62 -24.76 25.81
N LEU A 321 37.64 -24.60 26.65
CA LEU A 321 37.59 -23.73 27.84
C LEU A 321 37.50 -22.24 27.45
N LYS A 322 38.24 -21.81 26.42
CA LYS A 322 38.11 -20.46 25.87
C LYS A 322 36.84 -20.30 25.02
N GLY A 323 36.52 -21.32 24.23
CA GLY A 323 35.47 -21.29 23.21
C GLY A 323 34.05 -21.24 23.76
N ASN A 324 33.69 -22.00 24.81
CA ASN A 324 32.28 -22.11 25.20
C ASN A 324 31.69 -20.79 25.73
N LYS A 325 32.39 -20.10 26.66
CA LYS A 325 31.93 -18.81 27.20
C LYS A 325 31.96 -17.72 26.12
N TYR A 326 32.98 -17.75 25.27
CA TYR A 326 33.12 -16.81 24.18
C TYR A 326 32.04 -16.98 23.11
N ILE A 327 31.80 -18.20 22.64
CA ILE A 327 30.74 -18.54 21.69
C ILE A 327 29.38 -18.16 22.24
N GLN A 328 29.10 -18.45 23.52
CA GLN A 328 27.87 -18.00 24.18
C GLN A 328 27.75 -16.47 24.14
N ASN A 329 28.78 -15.74 24.56
CA ASN A 329 28.77 -14.27 24.53
C ASN A 329 28.55 -13.71 23.12
N ILE A 330 29.22 -14.28 22.10
CA ILE A 330 29.04 -13.86 20.71
C ILE A 330 27.62 -14.13 20.23
N THR A 331 27.11 -15.35 20.45
CA THR A 331 25.78 -15.71 19.97
C THR A 331 24.69 -14.90 20.67
N GLU A 332 24.85 -14.60 21.96
CA GLU A 332 23.98 -13.69 22.70
C GLU A 332 24.06 -12.26 22.16
N MET A 333 25.26 -11.69 21.99
CA MET A 333 25.44 -10.35 21.42
C MET A 333 24.89 -10.25 20.00
N TYR A 334 25.14 -11.26 19.17
CA TYR A 334 24.64 -11.34 17.81
C TYR A 334 23.10 -11.40 17.79
N SER A 335 22.50 -12.29 18.59
CA SER A 335 21.04 -12.39 18.73
C SER A 335 20.43 -11.07 19.21
N LYS A 336 21.05 -10.41 20.19
CA LYS A 336 20.62 -9.10 20.68
C LYS A 336 20.66 -8.04 19.58
N ASN A 337 21.71 -8.01 18.76
CA ASN A 337 21.84 -7.06 17.65
C ASN A 337 20.81 -7.32 16.54
N GLU A 338 20.57 -8.58 16.17
CA GLU A 338 19.55 -8.95 15.18
C GLU A 338 18.14 -8.61 15.68
N ASN A 339 17.83 -8.91 16.95
CA ASN A 339 16.54 -8.56 17.55
C ASN A 339 16.31 -7.04 17.61
N LYS A 340 17.37 -6.26 17.92
CA LYS A 340 17.31 -4.80 17.87
C LYS A 340 17.02 -4.31 16.45
N LEU A 341 17.67 -4.88 15.43
CA LEU A 341 17.42 -4.51 14.04
C LEU A 341 15.99 -4.84 13.61
N LEU A 342 15.51 -6.04 13.97
CA LEU A 342 14.16 -6.49 13.68
C LEU A 342 13.11 -5.59 14.34
N PHE A 343 13.33 -5.20 15.59
CA PHE A 343 12.47 -4.26 16.31
C PHE A 343 12.35 -2.92 15.57
N LEU A 344 13.49 -2.36 15.14
CA LEU A 344 13.52 -1.11 14.37
C LEU A 344 12.83 -1.23 13.00
N GLU A 345 12.90 -2.39 12.35
CA GLU A 345 12.18 -2.66 11.10
C GLU A 345 10.67 -2.74 11.34
N VAL A 346 10.24 -3.46 12.38
CA VAL A 346 8.82 -3.56 12.77
C VAL A 346 8.25 -2.19 13.12
N GLU A 347 8.99 -1.37 13.85
CA GLU A 347 8.56 -0.01 14.21
C GLU A 347 8.39 0.88 12.97
N LYS A 348 9.33 0.82 12.01
CA LYS A 348 9.24 1.52 10.73
C LYS A 348 8.03 1.06 9.92
N LEU A 349 7.79 -0.25 9.84
CA LEU A 349 6.62 -0.81 9.14
C LEU A 349 5.31 -0.38 9.80
N LYS A 350 5.23 -0.39 11.14
CA LYS A 350 4.08 0.14 11.89
C LYS A 350 3.86 1.62 11.60
N SER A 351 4.92 2.42 11.55
CA SER A 351 4.82 3.85 11.19
C SER A 351 4.28 4.04 9.77
N LYS A 352 4.78 3.28 8.79
CA LYS A 352 4.27 3.28 7.41
C LYS A 352 2.80 2.83 7.34
N GLN A 353 2.41 1.82 8.11
CA GLN A 353 1.03 1.35 8.20
C GLN A 353 0.11 2.43 8.79
N ARG A 354 0.54 3.13 9.84
CA ARG A 354 -0.21 4.27 10.41
C ARG A 354 -0.39 5.38 9.37
N PHE A 355 0.66 5.72 8.63
CA PHE A 355 0.60 6.76 7.59
C PHE A 355 -0.36 6.38 6.46
N THR A 356 -0.26 5.16 5.93
CA THR A 356 -1.17 4.66 4.88
C THR A 356 -2.62 4.59 5.36
N PHE A 357 -2.86 4.19 6.61
CA PHE A 357 -4.20 4.20 7.21
C PHE A 357 -4.78 5.62 7.29
N LEU A 358 -3.99 6.61 7.73
CA LEU A 358 -4.41 8.01 7.75
C LEU A 358 -4.72 8.55 6.35
N GLN A 359 -3.96 8.16 5.32
CA GLN A 359 -4.25 8.52 3.93
C GLN A 359 -5.60 7.97 3.45
N ILE A 360 -5.92 6.72 3.79
CA ILE A 360 -7.21 6.11 3.43
C ILE A 360 -8.38 6.83 4.12
N ILE A 361 -8.23 7.19 5.40
CA ILE A 361 -9.23 7.99 6.12
C ILE A 361 -9.44 9.35 5.45
N ALA A 362 -8.35 10.05 5.12
CA ALA A 362 -8.43 11.35 4.47
C ALA A 362 -9.14 11.29 3.10
N LEU A 363 -8.83 10.27 2.29
CA LEU A 363 -9.50 10.04 1.00
C LEU A 363 -10.99 9.70 1.17
N SER A 364 -11.33 8.92 2.19
CA SER A 364 -12.72 8.56 2.48
C SER A 364 -13.55 9.77 2.93
N LEU A 365 -12.98 10.63 3.78
CA LEU A 365 -13.60 11.89 4.20
C LEU A 365 -13.77 12.85 3.01
N PHE A 366 -12.77 12.95 2.14
CA PHE A 366 -12.86 13.76 0.93
C PHE A 366 -13.98 13.29 0.00
N ALA A 367 -14.10 11.97 -0.22
CA ALA A 367 -15.18 11.39 -1.01
C ALA A 367 -16.56 11.66 -0.38
N LEU A 368 -16.68 11.54 0.94
CA LEU A 368 -17.93 11.85 1.66
C LEU A 368 -18.33 13.31 1.48
N ILE A 369 -17.40 14.25 1.62
CA ILE A 369 -17.64 15.69 1.40
C ILE A 369 -18.10 15.94 -0.03
N LEU A 370 -17.45 15.31 -1.02
CA LEU A 370 -17.81 15.45 -2.43
C LEU A 370 -19.25 14.97 -2.70
N ILE A 371 -19.63 13.81 -2.16
CA ILE A 371 -20.99 13.26 -2.24
C ILE A 371 -21.99 14.25 -1.64
N LEU A 372 -21.67 14.82 -0.48
CA LEU A 372 -22.54 15.75 0.24
C LEU A 372 -22.75 17.05 -0.56
N ILE A 373 -21.68 17.58 -1.18
CA ILE A 373 -21.74 18.74 -2.09
C ILE A 373 -22.65 18.43 -3.30
N ILE A 374 -22.51 17.25 -3.91
CA ILE A 374 -23.34 16.82 -5.05
C ILE A 374 -24.81 16.74 -4.64
N LEU A 375 -25.12 16.17 -3.47
CA LEU A 375 -26.49 16.06 -2.96
C LEU A 375 -27.13 17.43 -2.68
N ILE A 376 -26.38 18.34 -2.03
CA ILE A 376 -26.84 19.72 -1.77
C ILE A 376 -27.13 20.44 -3.09
N THR A 377 -26.21 20.33 -4.06
CA THR A 377 -26.35 20.99 -5.37
C THR A 377 -27.57 20.45 -6.13
N ARG A 378 -27.78 19.13 -6.13
CA ARG A 378 -28.96 18.49 -6.75
C ARG A 378 -30.27 18.97 -6.11
N ARG A 379 -30.32 19.06 -4.78
CA ARG A 379 -31.51 19.55 -4.05
C ARG A 379 -31.82 21.01 -4.41
N LYS A 380 -30.80 21.87 -4.44
CA LYS A 380 -30.93 23.27 -4.82
C LYS A 380 -31.49 23.42 -6.24
N ASN A 381 -30.94 22.68 -7.20
CA ASN A 381 -31.40 22.71 -8.60
C ASN A 381 -32.85 22.25 -8.74
N LYS A 382 -33.27 21.23 -7.98
CA LYS A 382 -34.66 20.75 -7.99
C LYS A 382 -35.64 21.83 -7.50
N ILE A 383 -35.30 22.52 -6.40
CA ILE A 383 -36.14 23.61 -5.85
C ILE A 383 -36.22 24.78 -6.84
N GLN A 384 -35.09 25.18 -7.44
CA GLN A 384 -35.08 26.26 -8.44
C GLN A 384 -35.95 25.92 -9.66
N LYS A 385 -35.93 24.67 -10.11
CA LYS A 385 -36.78 24.21 -11.22
C LYS A 385 -38.26 24.31 -10.87
N GLN A 386 -38.66 23.85 -9.68
CA GLN A 386 -40.06 23.94 -9.22
C GLN A 386 -40.54 25.39 -9.11
N LEU A 387 -39.70 26.28 -8.59
CA LEU A 387 -40.01 27.70 -8.50
C LEU A 387 -40.20 28.34 -9.88
N LEU A 388 -39.36 27.96 -10.84
CA LEU A 388 -39.46 28.45 -12.22
C LEU A 388 -40.75 27.95 -12.90
N GLU A 389 -41.11 26.68 -12.70
CA GLU A 389 -42.37 26.11 -13.20
C GLU A 389 -43.58 26.87 -12.64
N GLN A 390 -43.64 27.12 -11.33
CA GLN A 390 -44.71 27.91 -10.70
C GLN A 390 -44.80 29.33 -11.27
N LYS A 391 -43.66 30.00 -11.45
CA LYS A 391 -43.61 31.34 -12.05
C LYS A 391 -44.17 31.32 -13.48
N ASN A 392 -43.85 30.30 -14.26
CA ASN A 392 -44.34 30.16 -15.63
C ASN A 392 -45.85 29.89 -15.66
N GLU A 393 -46.38 29.06 -14.76
CA GLU A 393 -47.83 28.85 -14.63
C GLU A 393 -48.57 30.14 -14.30
N ILE A 394 -48.08 30.91 -13.33
CA ILE A 394 -48.64 32.23 -12.97
C ILE A 394 -48.60 33.18 -14.17
N SER A 395 -47.47 33.25 -14.87
CA SER A 395 -47.30 34.10 -16.05
C SER A 395 -48.28 33.74 -17.17
N LYS A 396 -48.56 32.44 -17.37
CA LYS A 396 -49.51 31.96 -18.36
C LYS A 396 -50.95 32.35 -18.01
N ASP A 397 -51.37 32.09 -16.78
CA ASP A 397 -52.71 32.46 -16.30
C ASP A 397 -52.95 33.97 -16.42
N LEU A 398 -51.94 34.79 -16.10
CA LEU A 398 -52.00 36.24 -16.24
C LEU A 398 -52.16 36.68 -17.70
N HIS A 399 -51.35 36.09 -18.60
CA HIS A 399 -51.36 36.42 -20.01
C HIS A 399 -52.72 36.10 -20.66
N ASP A 400 -53.28 34.93 -20.39
CA ASP A 400 -54.52 34.47 -21.01
C ASP A 400 -55.75 35.27 -20.52
N ASP A 401 -55.83 35.51 -19.20
CA ASP A 401 -57.01 36.15 -18.59
C ASP A 401 -57.02 37.68 -18.73
N ILE A 402 -55.85 38.34 -18.79
CA ILE A 402 -55.75 39.82 -18.86
C ILE A 402 -55.40 40.29 -20.27
N GLY A 403 -54.53 39.59 -20.99
CA GLY A 403 -54.02 40.01 -22.29
C GLY A 403 -55.14 40.15 -23.34
N SER A 404 -56.10 39.21 -23.34
CA SER A 404 -57.27 39.25 -24.23
C SER A 404 -58.21 40.43 -23.94
N GLY A 405 -58.42 40.74 -22.65
CA GLY A 405 -59.25 41.87 -22.21
C GLY A 405 -58.61 43.22 -22.55
N LEU A 406 -57.30 43.38 -22.30
CA LEU A 406 -56.57 44.60 -22.61
C LEU A 406 -56.55 44.86 -24.12
N SER A 407 -56.36 43.82 -24.93
CA SER A 407 -56.45 43.90 -26.39
C SER A 407 -57.84 44.38 -26.84
N SER A 408 -58.91 43.88 -26.21
CA SER A 408 -60.28 44.32 -26.51
C SER A 408 -60.51 45.79 -26.15
N ILE A 409 -59.98 46.27 -25.01
CA ILE A 409 -60.02 47.68 -24.63
C ILE A 409 -59.29 48.54 -25.66
N LEU A 410 -58.09 48.14 -26.10
CA LEU A 410 -57.33 48.86 -27.12
C LEU A 410 -58.09 48.93 -28.45
N ILE A 411 -58.72 47.83 -28.88
CA ILE A 411 -59.55 47.79 -30.10
C ILE A 411 -60.75 48.74 -29.96
N TYR A 412 -61.52 48.65 -28.87
CA TYR A 412 -62.66 49.54 -28.65
C TYR A 412 -62.24 51.00 -28.55
N SER A 413 -61.12 51.30 -27.90
CA SER A 413 -60.59 52.66 -27.80
C SER A 413 -60.20 53.22 -29.17
N ASN A 414 -59.60 52.40 -30.03
CA ASN A 414 -59.26 52.81 -31.39
C ASN A 414 -60.52 53.01 -32.25
N LEU A 415 -61.56 52.19 -32.06
CA LEU A 415 -62.84 52.35 -32.75
C LEU A 415 -63.56 53.64 -32.33
N ILE A 416 -63.47 54.07 -31.06
CA ILE A 416 -64.03 55.35 -30.60
C ILE A 416 -63.42 56.53 -31.34
N ILE A 417 -62.10 56.50 -31.58
CA ILE A 417 -61.37 57.57 -32.29
C ILE A 417 -61.84 57.68 -33.75
N ASN A 418 -62.20 56.56 -34.38
CA ASN A 418 -62.51 56.49 -35.81
C ASN A 418 -64.02 56.48 -36.14
N THR A 419 -64.89 56.75 -35.15
CA THR A 419 -66.35 56.75 -35.34
C THR A 419 -66.88 58.18 -35.19
N ASP A 420 -67.74 58.65 -36.11
CA ASP A 420 -68.25 60.04 -36.07
C ASP A 420 -69.57 60.23 -35.30
N LYS A 421 -70.34 59.16 -35.11
CA LYS A 421 -71.63 59.21 -34.38
C LYS A 421 -71.44 59.11 -32.87
N ASP A 422 -71.97 60.09 -32.13
CA ASP A 422 -71.87 60.12 -30.67
C ASP A 422 -72.57 58.95 -29.98
N SER A 423 -73.66 58.41 -30.56
CA SER A 423 -74.33 57.20 -30.05
C SER A 423 -73.44 55.96 -30.06
N ASP A 424 -72.60 55.82 -31.10
CA ASP A 424 -71.72 54.67 -31.27
C ASP A 424 -70.45 54.80 -30.41
N LYS A 425 -69.96 56.04 -30.21
CA LYS A 425 -68.90 56.34 -29.24
C LYS A 425 -69.33 55.98 -27.82
N LEU A 426 -70.56 56.36 -27.42
CA LEU A 426 -71.10 56.04 -26.10
C LEU A 426 -71.16 54.52 -25.88
N LEU A 427 -71.66 53.77 -26.88
CA LEU A 427 -71.73 52.31 -26.83
C LEU A 427 -70.35 51.65 -26.72
N LEU A 428 -69.35 52.15 -27.43
CA LEU A 428 -67.98 51.66 -27.35
C LEU A 428 -67.32 52.01 -26.00
N ALA A 429 -67.59 53.20 -25.45
CA ALA A 429 -67.13 53.59 -24.12
C ALA A 429 -67.74 52.70 -23.02
N GLU A 430 -69.02 52.35 -23.15
CA GLU A 430 -69.67 51.36 -22.27
C GLU A 430 -69.02 49.98 -22.39
N LYS A 431 -68.66 49.53 -23.61
CA LYS A 431 -67.93 48.27 -23.82
C LYS A 431 -66.54 48.28 -23.19
N ILE A 432 -65.81 49.40 -23.26
CA ILE A 432 -64.53 49.58 -22.56
C ILE A 432 -64.72 49.48 -21.05
N ASN A 433 -65.66 50.24 -20.48
CA ASN A 433 -65.92 50.24 -19.05
C ASN A 433 -66.30 48.84 -18.55
N LYS A 434 -67.18 48.15 -19.29
CA LYS A 434 -67.59 46.77 -18.99
C LYS A 434 -66.41 45.79 -19.07
N THR A 435 -65.55 45.93 -20.07
CA THR A 435 -64.36 45.07 -20.24
C THR A 435 -63.33 45.34 -19.13
N GLY A 436 -63.04 46.60 -18.82
CA GLY A 436 -62.14 46.98 -17.72
C GLY A 436 -62.66 46.51 -16.35
N THR A 437 -63.96 46.65 -16.11
CA THR A 437 -64.60 46.14 -14.89
C THR A 437 -64.48 44.61 -14.78
N GLU A 438 -64.66 43.88 -15.88
CA GLU A 438 -64.53 42.42 -15.90
C GLU A 438 -63.06 41.98 -15.71
N ILE A 439 -62.08 42.67 -16.31
CA ILE A 439 -60.65 42.43 -16.07
C ILE A 439 -60.32 42.66 -14.59
N SER A 440 -60.76 43.78 -14.02
CA SER A 440 -60.50 44.11 -12.61
C SER A 440 -61.07 43.05 -11.68
N LYS A 441 -62.30 42.57 -11.93
CA LYS A 441 -62.92 41.49 -11.13
C LYS A 441 -62.15 40.17 -11.25
N ARG A 442 -61.70 39.81 -12.45
CA ARG A 442 -60.89 38.59 -12.69
C ARG A 442 -59.52 38.68 -12.03
N LEU A 443 -58.86 39.83 -12.11
CA LEU A 443 -57.58 40.08 -11.44
C LEU A 443 -57.72 40.01 -9.93
N HIS A 444 -58.78 40.61 -9.35
CA HIS A 444 -59.07 40.47 -7.93
C HIS A 444 -59.29 39.01 -7.52
N ALA A 445 -60.08 38.24 -8.29
CA ALA A 445 -60.28 36.82 -8.02
C ALA A 445 -58.99 36.00 -8.15
N PHE A 446 -58.11 36.35 -9.09
CA PHE A 446 -56.80 35.73 -9.26
C PHE A 446 -55.86 36.03 -8.09
N ILE A 447 -55.72 37.31 -7.69
CA ILE A 447 -54.92 37.72 -6.52
C ILE A 447 -55.43 37.04 -5.26
N TRP A 448 -56.75 37.00 -5.06
CA TRP A 448 -57.36 36.29 -3.95
C TRP A 448 -57.06 34.78 -3.97
N SER A 449 -57.02 34.15 -5.16
CA SER A 449 -56.66 32.74 -5.30
C SER A 449 -55.19 32.44 -5.02
N LEU A 450 -54.30 33.40 -5.24
CA LEU A 450 -52.86 33.29 -4.93
C LEU A 450 -52.55 33.54 -3.44
N ASN A 451 -53.48 34.13 -2.68
CA ASN A 451 -53.27 34.39 -1.27
C ASN A 451 -53.34 33.09 -0.45
N THR A 452 -52.20 32.68 0.11
CA THR A 452 -52.04 31.46 0.92
C THR A 452 -52.48 31.63 2.38
N GLU A 453 -52.67 32.85 2.86
CA GLU A 453 -53.01 33.14 4.27
C GLU A 453 -54.53 33.05 4.55
N GLN A 454 -55.37 33.02 3.50
CA GLN A 454 -56.85 33.01 3.59
C GLN A 454 -57.48 31.71 3.05
N ASN A 455 -56.89 30.55 3.38
CA ASN A 455 -57.12 29.28 2.67
C ASN A 455 -58.16 28.34 3.30
N ASN A 456 -59.23 28.83 3.93
CA ASN A 456 -60.28 27.99 4.51
C ASN A 456 -61.63 28.08 3.79
N LEU A 457 -62.49 27.09 4.04
CA LEU A 457 -63.82 26.99 3.44
C LEU A 457 -64.76 28.11 3.90
N HIS A 458 -64.61 28.56 5.15
CA HIS A 458 -65.38 29.69 5.68
C HIS A 458 -65.23 30.95 4.81
N LEU A 459 -63.99 31.39 4.59
CA LEU A 459 -63.69 32.59 3.80
C LEU A 459 -64.14 32.45 2.34
N PHE A 460 -64.01 31.26 1.75
CA PHE A 460 -64.56 31.00 0.41
C PHE A 460 -66.09 31.14 0.39
N SER A 461 -66.80 30.52 1.33
CA SER A 461 -68.26 30.56 1.37
C SER A 461 -68.80 31.97 1.60
N GLU A 462 -68.15 32.78 2.45
CA GLU A 462 -68.49 34.19 2.65
C GLU A 462 -68.20 35.03 1.39
N TYR A 463 -67.12 34.76 0.67
CA TYR A 463 -66.83 35.45 -0.58
C TYR A 463 -67.88 35.15 -1.67
N VAL A 464 -68.27 33.87 -1.83
CA VAL A 464 -69.32 33.45 -2.77
C VAL A 464 -70.67 34.07 -2.38
N LYS A 465 -70.98 34.08 -1.08
CA LYS A 465 -72.18 34.71 -0.52
C LYS A 465 -72.22 36.20 -0.82
N GLN A 466 -71.14 36.94 -0.56
CA GLN A 466 -71.05 38.37 -0.88
C GLN A 466 -71.23 38.64 -2.37
N TYR A 467 -70.59 37.84 -3.23
CA TYR A 467 -70.78 37.93 -4.68
C TYR A 467 -72.23 37.71 -5.08
N ALA A 468 -72.89 36.68 -4.56
CA ALA A 468 -74.28 36.37 -4.86
C ALA A 468 -75.23 37.47 -4.38
N PHE A 469 -75.04 38.00 -3.15
CA PHE A 469 -75.81 39.14 -2.67
C PHE A 469 -75.68 40.34 -3.59
N GLN A 470 -74.46 40.73 -3.97
CA GLN A 470 -74.24 41.84 -4.90
C GLN A 470 -74.85 41.60 -6.28
N LEU A 471 -74.84 40.36 -6.78
CA LEU A 471 -75.41 40.02 -8.07
C LEU A 471 -76.94 40.15 -8.07
N PHE A 472 -77.62 39.79 -6.98
CA PHE A 472 -79.08 39.76 -6.89
C PHE A 472 -79.70 41.01 -6.23
N ASP A 473 -78.91 41.87 -5.58
CA ASP A 473 -79.34 43.06 -4.80
C ASP A 473 -80.36 43.97 -5.52
N LYS A 474 -80.21 44.13 -6.84
CA LYS A 474 -81.08 44.99 -7.68
C LYS A 474 -82.03 44.20 -8.59
N THR A 475 -82.38 42.98 -8.19
CA THR A 475 -83.19 42.05 -8.98
C THR A 475 -84.39 41.58 -8.19
N ALA A 476 -85.41 41.03 -8.85
CA ALA A 476 -86.58 40.45 -8.17
C ALA A 476 -86.30 39.10 -7.45
N ILE A 477 -85.04 38.67 -7.43
CA ILE A 477 -84.62 37.37 -6.87
C ILE A 477 -84.18 37.55 -5.42
N THR A 478 -84.82 36.84 -4.50
CA THR A 478 -84.34 36.75 -3.11
C THR A 478 -83.32 35.63 -2.95
N PHE A 479 -82.12 35.97 -2.47
CA PHE A 479 -81.03 35.02 -2.24
C PHE A 479 -80.99 34.56 -0.78
N TYR A 480 -80.85 33.24 -0.57
CA TYR A 480 -80.71 32.60 0.73
C TYR A 480 -79.41 31.81 0.78
N PHE A 481 -78.63 32.03 1.83
CA PHE A 481 -77.40 31.29 2.10
C PHE A 481 -77.54 30.46 3.37
N LYS A 482 -77.13 29.19 3.31
CA LYS A 482 -77.08 28.30 4.47
C LYS A 482 -75.74 27.56 4.52
N ASN A 483 -75.04 27.66 5.63
CA ASN A 483 -73.88 26.81 5.92
C ASN A 483 -74.27 25.80 6.99
N GLU A 484 -74.17 24.51 6.66
CA GLU A 484 -74.52 23.37 7.54
C GLU A 484 -73.27 22.65 8.05
N ILE A 485 -72.08 23.22 7.83
CA ILE A 485 -70.82 22.66 8.29
C ILE A 485 -70.45 23.28 9.65
N ASP A 486 -70.17 22.44 10.63
CA ASP A 486 -69.55 22.84 11.89
C ASP A 486 -68.07 23.20 11.68
N LYS A 487 -67.65 24.37 12.17
CA LYS A 487 -66.26 24.89 12.09
C LYS A 487 -65.67 24.88 10.66
N PRO A 488 -66.29 25.58 9.69
CA PRO A 488 -65.79 25.67 8.31
C PRO A 488 -64.39 26.31 8.19
N GLU A 489 -63.91 27.02 9.22
CA GLU A 489 -62.57 27.59 9.33
C GLU A 489 -61.45 26.55 9.44
N ASP A 490 -61.75 25.33 9.92
CA ASP A 490 -60.78 24.24 10.08
C ASP A 490 -60.51 23.49 8.76
N ILE A 491 -61.38 23.67 7.76
CA ILE A 491 -61.28 23.00 6.45
C ILE A 491 -60.42 23.84 5.51
N LYS A 492 -59.18 23.39 5.28
CA LYS A 492 -58.27 24.03 4.33
C LYS A 492 -58.59 23.64 2.89
N ILE A 493 -58.70 24.64 2.03
CA ILE A 493 -58.87 24.49 0.58
C ILE A 493 -57.79 25.29 -0.14
N ASP A 494 -57.08 24.65 -1.06
CA ASP A 494 -55.98 25.31 -1.79
C ASP A 494 -56.49 26.41 -2.75
N GLY A 495 -55.57 27.25 -3.23
CA GLY A 495 -55.90 28.38 -4.12
C GLY A 495 -56.53 27.96 -5.45
N ARG A 496 -56.07 26.83 -6.02
CA ARG A 496 -56.58 26.30 -7.30
C ARG A 496 -58.01 25.80 -7.16
N PHE A 497 -58.30 25.13 -6.04
CA PHE A 497 -59.61 24.65 -5.65
C PHE A 497 -60.61 25.81 -5.50
N ARG A 498 -60.24 26.83 -4.71
CA ARG A 498 -61.03 28.05 -4.50
C ARG A 498 -61.34 28.78 -5.81
N LYS A 499 -60.33 29.00 -6.66
CA LYS A 499 -60.48 29.66 -7.97
C LYS A 499 -61.54 28.96 -8.82
N ASN A 500 -61.41 27.65 -9.01
CA ASN A 500 -62.32 26.90 -9.87
C ASN A 500 -63.74 26.83 -9.31
N LEU A 501 -63.91 26.61 -8.00
CA LEU A 501 -65.23 26.62 -7.39
C LEU A 501 -65.92 27.97 -7.47
N PHE A 502 -65.18 29.06 -7.27
CA PHE A 502 -65.75 30.40 -7.40
C PHE A 502 -66.24 30.66 -8.83
N TYR A 503 -65.47 30.27 -9.84
CA TYR A 503 -65.90 30.40 -11.24
C TYR A 503 -67.11 29.53 -11.58
N ILE A 504 -67.22 28.33 -11.01
CA ILE A 504 -68.40 27.47 -11.16
C ILE A 504 -69.63 28.14 -10.51
N ALA A 505 -69.50 28.60 -9.26
CA ALA A 505 -70.58 29.30 -8.55
C ALA A 505 -71.02 30.57 -9.30
N LYS A 506 -70.05 31.37 -9.78
CA LYS A 506 -70.29 32.56 -10.61
C LYS A 506 -71.10 32.22 -11.86
N GLU A 507 -70.73 31.16 -12.58
CA GLU A 507 -71.42 30.73 -13.78
C GLU A 507 -72.86 30.29 -13.48
N ILE A 508 -73.05 29.48 -12.43
CA ILE A 508 -74.37 29.01 -12.00
C ILE A 508 -75.26 30.20 -11.64
N PHE A 509 -74.81 31.12 -10.79
CA PHE A 509 -75.63 32.28 -10.40
C PHE A 509 -75.96 33.21 -11.57
N ASN A 510 -75.02 33.44 -12.49
CA ASN A 510 -75.29 34.23 -13.69
C ASN A 510 -76.30 33.54 -14.61
N ASN A 511 -76.23 32.22 -14.74
CA ASN A 511 -77.20 31.44 -15.52
C ASN A 511 -78.58 31.51 -14.90
N THR A 512 -78.68 31.40 -13.57
CA THR A 512 -79.94 31.59 -12.85
C THR A 512 -80.51 33.00 -13.12
N LEU A 513 -79.71 34.06 -12.93
CA LEU A 513 -80.17 35.43 -13.16
C LEU A 513 -80.71 35.66 -14.59
N LYS A 514 -80.02 35.12 -15.60
CA LYS A 514 -80.35 35.38 -17.02
C LYS A 514 -81.46 34.50 -17.56
N HIS A 515 -81.60 33.27 -17.04
CA HIS A 515 -82.37 32.23 -17.73
C HIS A 515 -83.45 31.55 -16.89
N SER A 516 -83.34 31.51 -15.55
CA SER A 516 -84.25 30.68 -14.75
C SER A 516 -85.64 31.28 -14.55
N LYS A 517 -85.80 32.61 -14.69
CA LYS A 517 -87.01 33.35 -14.24
C LYS A 517 -87.39 33.05 -12.78
N ALA A 518 -86.42 32.63 -11.96
CA ALA A 518 -86.64 32.33 -10.55
C ALA A 518 -87.00 33.59 -9.76
N THR A 519 -87.65 33.40 -8.62
CA THR A 519 -87.86 34.45 -7.61
C THR A 519 -87.05 34.19 -6.33
N LYS A 520 -86.54 32.96 -6.15
CA LYS A 520 -85.75 32.55 -4.99
C LYS A 520 -84.58 31.67 -5.42
N VAL A 521 -83.41 31.94 -4.82
CA VAL A 521 -82.17 31.17 -5.02
C VAL A 521 -81.59 30.80 -3.67
N TYR A 522 -81.17 29.55 -3.54
CA TYR A 522 -80.58 28.96 -2.34
C TYR A 522 -79.17 28.48 -2.65
N PHE A 523 -78.21 28.89 -1.83
CA PHE A 523 -76.86 28.33 -1.82
C PHE A 523 -76.60 27.66 -0.48
N THR A 524 -76.40 26.34 -0.50
CA THR A 524 -76.15 25.52 0.68
C THR A 524 -74.77 24.90 0.61
N VAL A 525 -74.02 25.03 1.71
CA VAL A 525 -72.72 24.39 1.92
C VAL A 525 -72.90 23.32 2.98
N SER A 526 -72.65 22.06 2.64
CA SER A 526 -72.78 20.93 3.56
C SER A 526 -71.80 19.80 3.22
N PHE A 527 -71.82 18.74 4.02
CA PHE A 527 -71.11 17.50 3.71
C PHE A 527 -72.10 16.46 3.18
N ALA A 528 -71.75 15.77 2.08
CA ALA A 528 -72.47 14.57 1.65
C ALA A 528 -72.11 13.35 2.51
N ASP A 529 -70.85 13.28 2.96
CA ASP A 529 -70.30 12.32 3.91
C ASP A 529 -69.11 12.96 4.65
N LYS A 530 -68.42 12.23 5.55
CA LYS A 530 -67.31 12.75 6.37
C LYS A 530 -66.13 13.38 5.58
N LYS A 531 -66.00 13.13 4.28
CA LYS A 531 -64.88 13.63 3.43
C LYS A 531 -65.33 14.27 2.13
N THR A 532 -66.63 14.29 1.83
CA THR A 532 -67.15 14.81 0.56
C THR A 532 -67.90 16.12 0.78
N LEU A 533 -67.26 17.24 0.42
CA LEU A 533 -67.87 18.56 0.39
C LEU A 533 -68.99 18.60 -0.66
N LYS A 534 -70.15 19.09 -0.24
CA LYS A 534 -71.33 19.28 -1.07
C LYS A 534 -71.69 20.76 -1.16
N LEU A 535 -71.64 21.31 -2.36
CA LEU A 535 -72.13 22.66 -2.65
C LEU A 535 -73.39 22.54 -3.49
N GLN A 536 -74.52 23.04 -2.97
CA GLN A 536 -75.80 22.94 -3.64
C GLN A 536 -76.35 24.33 -3.97
N PHE A 537 -76.68 24.52 -5.25
CA PHE A 537 -77.29 25.72 -5.80
C PHE A 537 -78.70 25.34 -6.28
N LYS A 538 -79.73 25.94 -5.70
CA LYS A 538 -81.12 25.64 -6.04
C LYS A 538 -81.88 26.90 -6.37
N ASP A 539 -82.58 26.92 -7.50
CA ASP A 539 -83.56 27.95 -7.83
C ASP A 539 -84.98 27.37 -7.94
N ASN A 540 -85.99 28.25 -7.91
CA ASN A 540 -87.40 27.90 -8.08
C ASN A 540 -87.95 28.31 -9.47
N GLY A 541 -87.06 28.42 -10.46
CA GLY A 541 -87.40 28.89 -11.80
C GLY A 541 -88.03 27.82 -12.69
N ILE A 542 -87.97 28.06 -14.00
CA ILE A 542 -88.48 27.13 -15.03
C ILE A 542 -87.61 25.88 -15.21
N GLY A 543 -86.42 25.84 -14.59
CA GLY A 543 -85.48 24.74 -14.76
C GLY A 543 -84.85 24.68 -16.14
N LEU A 544 -84.42 23.48 -16.56
CA LEU A 544 -83.82 23.25 -17.88
C LEU A 544 -84.91 22.97 -18.92
N THR A 545 -84.94 23.75 -20.00
CA THR A 545 -85.85 23.52 -21.14
C THR A 545 -85.08 22.92 -22.30
N GLU A 546 -85.68 21.96 -23.02
CA GLU A 546 -85.00 21.19 -24.09
C GLU A 546 -84.55 22.06 -25.29
N ASN A 547 -85.11 23.26 -25.44
CA ASN A 547 -84.89 24.14 -26.59
C ASN A 547 -83.96 25.34 -26.35
N ASN A 548 -83.08 25.29 -25.35
CA ASN A 548 -81.89 26.14 -25.39
C ASN A 548 -80.72 25.47 -24.68
N PRO A 549 -79.69 24.98 -25.41
CA PRO A 549 -78.53 24.41 -24.78
C PRO A 549 -77.86 25.54 -24.00
N PHE A 550 -77.55 25.33 -22.73
CA PHE A 550 -76.48 26.11 -22.12
C PHE A 550 -75.34 26.15 -23.14
N GLY A 551 -74.85 27.34 -23.48
CA GLY A 551 -73.72 27.47 -24.42
C GLY A 551 -72.46 26.82 -23.84
N ASN A 552 -71.30 27.45 -24.02
CA ASN A 552 -70.07 26.92 -23.42
C ASN A 552 -70.10 26.82 -21.86
N GLY A 553 -71.14 27.33 -21.19
CA GLY A 553 -71.30 27.35 -19.72
C GLY A 553 -71.29 25.97 -19.04
N LEU A 554 -72.06 24.99 -19.51
CA LEU A 554 -72.05 23.63 -18.91
C LEU A 554 -70.70 22.93 -19.11
N LYS A 555 -70.16 22.97 -20.33
CA LYS A 555 -68.84 22.42 -20.63
C LYS A 555 -67.75 23.05 -19.77
N ASN A 556 -67.87 24.36 -19.49
CA ASN A 556 -66.96 25.06 -18.60
C ASN A 556 -67.11 24.63 -17.13
N ILE A 557 -68.33 24.43 -16.65
CA ILE A 557 -68.59 23.90 -15.30
C ILE A 557 -68.02 22.48 -15.17
N GLU A 558 -68.29 21.60 -16.13
CA GLU A 558 -67.77 20.23 -16.17
C GLU A 558 -66.24 20.18 -16.20
N LYS A 559 -65.61 20.95 -17.10
CA LYS A 559 -64.15 21.00 -17.21
C LYS A 559 -63.51 21.51 -15.92
N ARG A 560 -64.10 22.53 -15.28
CA ARG A 560 -63.59 23.11 -14.03
C ARG A 560 -63.77 22.17 -12.85
N ILE A 561 -64.93 21.51 -12.72
CA ILE A 561 -65.18 20.58 -11.60
C ILE A 561 -64.31 19.32 -11.74
N GLN A 562 -64.13 18.79 -12.95
CA GLN A 562 -63.19 17.69 -13.23
C GLN A 562 -61.75 18.08 -12.92
N SER A 563 -61.34 19.32 -13.23
CA SER A 563 -59.98 19.77 -12.95
C SER A 563 -59.63 19.75 -11.46
N ILE A 564 -60.62 19.76 -10.57
CA ILE A 564 -60.47 19.67 -9.11
C ILE A 564 -60.97 18.33 -8.55
N ASN A 565 -61.03 17.29 -9.38
CA ASN A 565 -61.46 15.93 -9.03
C ASN A 565 -62.87 15.87 -8.39
N GLY A 566 -63.76 16.79 -8.74
CA GLY A 566 -65.16 16.80 -8.31
C GLY A 566 -66.10 16.27 -9.39
N SER A 567 -67.37 16.11 -9.01
CA SER A 567 -68.47 15.79 -9.92
C SER A 567 -69.61 16.81 -9.76
N VAL A 568 -70.39 16.98 -10.83
CA VAL A 568 -71.58 17.84 -10.86
C VAL A 568 -72.80 16.99 -11.21
N ALA A 569 -73.89 17.21 -10.49
CA ALA A 569 -75.20 16.61 -10.76
C ALA A 569 -76.25 17.71 -10.83
N MET A 570 -77.10 17.67 -11.86
CA MET A 570 -78.18 18.64 -12.06
C MET A 570 -79.52 17.92 -12.07
N ASN A 571 -80.50 18.41 -11.31
CA ASN A 571 -81.84 17.84 -11.24
C ASN A 571 -82.89 18.95 -11.44
N ASN A 572 -83.85 18.69 -12.33
CA ASN A 572 -84.93 19.61 -12.66
C ASN A 572 -86.21 19.18 -11.91
N ASN A 573 -86.58 19.91 -10.86
CA ASN A 573 -87.80 19.65 -10.09
C ASN A 573 -88.39 20.96 -9.56
N LYS A 574 -89.33 21.54 -10.32
CA LYS A 574 -89.93 22.87 -10.04
C LYS A 574 -88.85 23.95 -9.84
N GLY A 575 -87.86 23.95 -10.73
CA GLY A 575 -86.62 24.72 -10.66
C GLY A 575 -85.39 23.83 -10.85
N LEU A 576 -84.20 24.45 -10.97
CA LEU A 576 -82.95 23.72 -11.14
C LEU A 576 -82.21 23.57 -9.80
N THR A 577 -81.79 22.35 -9.48
CA THR A 577 -80.83 22.07 -8.41
C THR A 577 -79.53 21.56 -9.00
N THR A 578 -78.46 22.34 -8.87
CA THR A 578 -77.09 21.95 -9.22
C THR A 578 -76.33 21.58 -7.94
N THR A 579 -75.80 20.36 -7.88
CA THR A 579 -75.04 19.84 -6.76
C THR A 579 -73.62 19.52 -7.21
N LEU A 580 -72.63 20.13 -6.55
CA LEU A 580 -71.21 19.81 -6.72
C LEU A 580 -70.77 18.91 -5.57
N LEU A 581 -70.10 17.80 -5.88
CA LEU A 581 -69.55 16.86 -4.91
C LEU A 581 -68.05 16.76 -5.09
N ILE A 582 -67.29 17.08 -4.05
CA ILE A 582 -65.84 17.16 -4.12
C ILE A 582 -65.22 16.49 -2.91
N LYS A 583 -64.24 15.62 -3.13
CA LYS A 583 -63.55 14.89 -2.07
C LYS A 583 -62.44 15.77 -1.50
N LEU A 584 -62.54 16.09 -0.20
CA LEU A 584 -61.55 16.87 0.56
C LEU A 584 -60.45 15.99 1.15
#